data_AF-A0A4P7N1H4-F1
#
_entry.id   AF-A0A4P7N1H4-F1
#
_cell.length_a   1.000
_cell.length_b   1.000
_cell.length_c   1.000
_cell.angle_alpha   90.00
_cell.angle_beta   90.00
_cell.angle_gamma   90.00
#
_symmetry.space_group_name_H-M   'P 1'
#
loop_
_entity.id
_entity.type
_entity.pdbx_description
1 polymer ?
#
loop_
_entity_poly.entity_id
_entity_poly.type
_entity_poly.pdbx_seq_one_letter_code
_entity_poly.pdbx_strand_id
1 'polypeptide(L)'
;MSGIPILPPTGEPAEYNNNYILYWNNLALDLNRLSHSLATNPQGGPAASSRVLGILHLAIHDAFFAIHPPADEAFTPYLPELPPHDGLTEARTAVAGAAITVLEALYTTPSPSIARNTTFALRQMISQAIDRFSNLDARLPEYQFGASIARAIIALLIPPSDPGVGQGAYRPKDGPYKFRPEPNHPVRLIPIDPNNPNGPKQAVAESYAPFYGNARRFAVQTDNHLLADPPAGAEREDPVEDIDSLLYAIRSGALPDDNRNRRSPAQSVTGYFWAYDGTNLIGTPPRLYNQMLRKLAFDRRPDQSDISSDANTADFARLFALCNAAMSDAGVFAWREKYTFEFWRPLSGIREHPSGLGDPFFQTVGSPETNNNGINFKPPFPAYPSGHATFGGATFQMARLYYKQRDNLDFPNDGADDISIEFVSDELNGINRDLREDYDASRPITEQVGTVRTRVPVRFESLWSCIHDNALSRVFLGVHWRFDAFAAQDVLVPNPNEEPSEGPYQLNPDGSDKYKPAAEVKYEARATRFDREGLFPIGGVPLGLGIADEIFAANLKPTPEEAQPGGAGVSQTQGLKDQVKQKTLDGANGSNGTK
;
A
#
# COMPACT_ATOMS: atom_id res chain seq x y z
N MET A 1 -12.05 -6.31 30.25
CA MET A 1 -10.94 -5.84 29.39
C MET A 1 -10.89 -6.80 28.22
N SER A 2 -11.11 -6.35 26.99
CA SER A 2 -10.84 -7.19 25.82
C SER A 2 -9.33 -7.45 25.78
N GLY A 3 -8.91 -8.72 25.72
CA GLY A 3 -7.50 -9.10 25.66
C GLY A 3 -6.81 -8.56 24.41
N ILE A 4 -5.47 -8.57 24.41
CA ILE A 4 -4.68 -8.33 23.19
C ILE A 4 -4.99 -9.45 22.19
N PRO A 5 -5.34 -9.13 20.93
CA PRO A 5 -5.48 -10.12 19.87
C PRO A 5 -4.37 -11.17 19.86
N ILE A 6 -4.77 -12.44 19.86
CA ILE A 6 -3.82 -13.56 19.75
C ILE A 6 -3.44 -13.70 18.27
N LEU A 7 -2.24 -13.23 17.94
CA LEU A 7 -1.74 -13.28 16.56
C LEU A 7 -1.39 -14.73 16.17
N PRO A 8 -1.86 -15.22 15.00
CA PRO A 8 -1.46 -16.52 14.50
C PRO A 8 0.04 -16.50 14.13
N PRO A 9 0.73 -17.65 14.20
CA PRO A 9 2.10 -17.74 13.69
C PRO A 9 2.14 -17.41 12.20
N THR A 10 3.22 -16.77 11.76
CA THR A 10 3.51 -16.63 10.34
C THR A 10 4.18 -17.90 9.82
N GLY A 11 4.11 -18.14 8.51
CA GLY A 11 4.83 -19.25 7.86
C GLY A 11 6.35 -19.04 7.77
N GLU A 12 6.90 -18.05 8.47
CA GLU A 12 8.30 -17.64 8.38
C GLU A 12 9.17 -18.42 9.40
N PRO A 13 10.37 -18.89 9.01
CA PRO A 13 11.32 -19.50 9.94
C PRO A 13 11.71 -18.55 11.08
N ALA A 14 11.68 -19.04 12.32
CA ALA A 14 12.04 -18.25 13.50
C ALA A 14 13.47 -17.68 13.45
N GLU A 15 14.37 -18.34 12.73
CA GLU A 15 15.78 -17.93 12.56
C GLU A 15 15.94 -16.58 11.84
N TYR A 16 14.93 -16.12 11.08
CA TYR A 16 14.99 -14.79 10.43
C TYR A 16 15.24 -13.70 11.47
N ASN A 17 14.62 -13.83 12.64
CA ASN A 17 14.70 -12.87 13.72
C ASN A 17 16.00 -12.95 14.54
N ASN A 18 16.94 -13.83 14.18
CA ASN A 18 18.30 -13.80 14.71
C ASN A 18 19.12 -12.64 14.12
N ASN A 19 18.76 -12.14 12.94
CA ASN A 19 19.30 -10.89 12.42
C ASN A 19 18.48 -9.70 12.95
N TYR A 20 19.14 -8.68 13.48
CA TYR A 20 18.46 -7.58 14.16
C TYR A 20 17.74 -6.60 13.22
N ILE A 21 18.10 -6.52 11.94
CA ILE A 21 17.33 -5.75 10.93
C ILE A 21 15.98 -6.44 10.69
N LEU A 22 16.03 -7.76 10.48
CA LEU A 22 14.82 -8.57 10.32
C LEU A 22 14.00 -8.60 11.61
N TYR A 23 14.62 -8.58 12.79
CA TYR A 23 13.90 -8.51 14.07
C TYR A 23 12.99 -7.27 14.15
N TRP A 24 13.55 -6.08 13.92
CA TRP A 24 12.78 -4.83 14.00
C TRP A 24 11.77 -4.67 12.87
N ASN A 25 12.09 -5.19 11.68
CA ASN A 25 11.11 -5.28 10.62
C ASN A 25 9.92 -6.17 11.03
N ASN A 26 10.17 -7.36 11.60
CA ASN A 26 9.10 -8.25 12.06
C ASN A 26 8.19 -7.57 13.09
N LEU A 27 8.77 -6.86 14.06
CA LEU A 27 7.98 -6.10 15.03
C LEU A 27 7.05 -5.08 14.35
N ALA A 28 7.54 -4.38 13.32
CA ALA A 28 6.72 -3.44 12.57
C ALA A 28 5.57 -4.13 11.81
N LEU A 29 5.81 -5.34 11.28
CA LEU A 29 4.78 -6.15 10.63
C LEU A 29 3.75 -6.68 11.63
N ASP A 30 4.18 -7.03 12.84
CA ASP A 30 3.30 -7.46 13.93
C ASP A 30 2.44 -6.29 14.44
N LEU A 31 3.03 -5.10 14.61
CA LEU A 31 2.29 -3.89 14.95
C LEU A 31 1.29 -3.52 13.86
N ASN A 32 1.64 -3.69 12.57
CA ASN A 32 0.73 -3.46 11.45
C ASN A 32 -0.52 -4.35 11.56
N ARG A 33 -0.37 -5.67 11.67
CA ARG A 33 -1.53 -6.56 11.77
C ARG A 33 -2.28 -6.39 13.08
N LEU A 34 -1.59 -6.12 14.20
CA LEU A 34 -2.22 -5.88 15.48
C LEU A 34 -3.07 -4.61 15.45
N SER A 35 -2.56 -3.50 14.92
CA SER A 35 -3.29 -2.23 14.90
C SER A 35 -4.57 -2.30 14.05
N HIS A 36 -4.57 -3.13 13.00
CA HIS A 36 -5.75 -3.42 12.18
C HIS A 36 -6.72 -4.45 12.81
N SER A 37 -6.35 -5.03 13.95
CA SER A 37 -7.18 -5.97 14.74
C SER A 37 -7.74 -5.35 16.02
N LEU A 38 -7.48 -4.07 16.24
CA LEU A 38 -7.89 -3.33 17.43
C LEU A 38 -9.04 -2.38 17.10
N ALA A 39 -9.78 -1.95 18.12
CA ALA A 39 -10.97 -1.10 17.96
C ALA A 39 -10.70 0.26 17.29
N THR A 40 -9.47 0.77 17.40
CA THR A 40 -8.99 1.98 16.73
C THR A 40 -7.59 1.73 16.20
N ASN A 41 -7.15 2.51 15.22
CA ASN A 41 -5.88 2.27 14.54
C ASN A 41 -5.11 3.59 14.32
N PRO A 42 -3.95 3.81 14.98
CA PRO A 42 -3.16 5.03 14.79
C PRO A 42 -2.47 5.11 13.43
N GLN A 43 -2.26 3.98 12.76
CA GLN A 43 -1.56 3.87 11.47
C GLN A 43 -2.44 3.11 10.46
N GLY A 44 -3.72 3.49 10.43
CA GLY A 44 -4.74 2.80 9.63
C GLY A 44 -4.54 2.96 8.13
N GLY A 45 -4.75 1.85 7.44
CA GLY A 45 -4.79 1.79 5.98
C GLY A 45 -3.40 1.77 5.32
N PRO A 46 -3.39 1.59 3.99
CA PRO A 46 -2.17 1.33 3.22
C PRO A 46 -1.17 2.50 3.17
N ALA A 47 -1.64 3.75 3.14
CA ALA A 47 -0.76 4.92 3.01
C ALA A 47 0.02 5.20 4.30
N ALA A 48 -0.65 5.17 5.46
CA ALA A 48 0.02 5.32 6.76
C ALA A 48 0.97 4.14 7.04
N SER A 49 0.54 2.91 6.75
CA SER A 49 1.37 1.73 7.00
C SER A 49 2.62 1.64 6.14
N SER A 50 2.58 2.03 4.85
CA SER A 50 3.80 2.11 4.03
C SER A 50 4.75 3.16 4.59
N ARG A 51 4.21 4.32 5.00
CA ARG A 51 4.98 5.43 5.61
C ARG A 51 5.71 5.01 6.89
N VAL A 52 5.05 4.26 7.77
CA VAL A 52 5.68 3.73 8.99
C VAL A 52 6.91 2.89 8.66
N LEU A 53 6.79 1.99 7.68
CA LEU A 53 7.89 1.11 7.27
C LEU A 53 9.03 1.90 6.61
N GLY A 54 8.72 2.94 5.83
CA GLY A 54 9.72 3.85 5.27
C GLY A 54 10.50 4.59 6.35
N ILE A 55 9.80 5.22 7.31
CA ILE A 55 10.43 5.98 8.40
C ILE A 55 11.31 5.06 9.26
N LEU A 56 10.79 3.87 9.58
CA LEU A 56 11.53 2.87 10.35
C LEU A 56 12.83 2.50 9.65
N HIS A 57 12.77 2.13 8.38
CA HIS A 57 13.93 1.59 7.68
C HIS A 57 14.94 2.65 7.26
N LEU A 58 14.52 3.90 7.05
CA LEU A 58 15.46 5.01 6.93
C LEU A 58 16.20 5.26 8.26
N ALA A 59 15.52 5.16 9.40
CA ALA A 59 16.15 5.33 10.70
C ALA A 59 17.11 4.19 11.05
N ILE A 60 16.74 2.95 10.73
CA ILE A 60 17.62 1.79 10.85
C ILE A 60 18.84 1.93 9.92
N HIS A 61 18.62 2.34 8.66
CA HIS A 61 19.68 2.53 7.68
C HIS A 61 20.73 3.52 8.18
N ASP A 62 20.32 4.71 8.59
CA ASP A 62 21.27 5.73 9.01
C ASP A 62 21.95 5.40 10.34
N ALA A 63 21.24 4.77 11.27
CA ALA A 63 21.84 4.31 12.52
C ALA A 63 22.92 3.24 12.27
N PHE A 64 22.70 2.34 11.31
CA PHE A 64 23.67 1.30 10.95
C PHE A 64 24.84 1.87 10.14
N PHE A 65 24.57 2.55 9.03
CA PHE A 65 25.61 3.00 8.08
C PHE A 65 26.41 4.22 8.56
N ALA A 66 25.95 4.94 9.58
CA ALA A 66 26.80 5.92 10.26
C ALA A 66 27.91 5.27 11.10
N ILE A 67 27.68 4.05 11.61
CA ILE A 67 28.68 3.29 12.39
C ILE A 67 29.49 2.37 11.47
N HIS A 68 28.84 1.73 10.50
CA HIS A 68 29.46 0.85 9.50
C HIS A 68 29.29 1.42 8.10
N PRO A 69 30.04 2.47 7.72
CA PRO A 69 29.95 3.02 6.37
C PRO A 69 30.34 1.98 5.31
N PRO A 70 29.72 2.01 4.12
CA PRO A 70 30.08 1.11 3.04
C PRO A 70 31.54 1.33 2.61
N ALA A 71 32.33 0.26 2.53
CA ALA A 71 33.78 0.32 2.32
C ALA A 71 34.20 0.92 0.97
N ASP A 72 33.31 0.87 -0.03
CA ASP A 72 33.50 1.38 -1.38
C ASP A 72 32.91 2.79 -1.60
N GLU A 73 32.39 3.41 -0.53
CA GLU A 73 31.69 4.70 -0.59
C GLU A 73 30.53 4.72 -1.62
N ALA A 74 29.95 3.55 -1.94
CA ALA A 74 28.92 3.44 -2.97
C ALA A 74 27.64 4.23 -2.65
N PHE A 75 27.40 4.54 -1.37
CA PHE A 75 26.31 5.39 -0.91
C PHE A 75 26.65 6.04 0.44
N THR A 76 25.83 7.01 0.84
CA THR A 76 25.91 7.68 2.14
C THR A 76 24.64 7.40 2.96
N PRO A 77 24.65 7.66 4.27
CA PRO A 77 23.43 7.83 5.04
C PRO A 77 22.45 8.81 4.36
N TYR A 78 21.16 8.59 4.60
CA TYR A 78 20.05 9.32 4.00
C TYR A 78 19.97 10.76 4.53
N LEU A 79 20.10 10.97 5.84
CA LEU A 79 20.17 12.31 6.41
C LEU A 79 21.43 13.04 5.91
N PRO A 80 21.30 14.29 5.43
CA PRO A 80 22.45 15.07 4.99
C PRO A 80 23.33 15.50 6.17
N GLU A 81 22.72 15.67 7.34
CA GLU A 81 23.40 16.01 8.59
C GLU A 81 23.07 14.96 9.65
N LEU A 82 24.09 14.23 10.09
CA LEU A 82 23.96 13.20 11.11
C LEU A 82 24.19 13.79 12.51
N PRO A 83 23.50 13.30 13.55
CA PRO A 83 23.88 13.53 14.93
C PRO A 83 25.34 13.10 15.20
N PRO A 84 26.00 13.66 16.23
CA PRO A 84 27.35 13.27 16.62
C PRO A 84 27.47 11.77 16.89
N HIS A 85 28.48 11.11 16.30
CA HIS A 85 28.67 9.66 16.34
C HIS A 85 30.14 9.22 16.44
N ASP A 86 31.06 10.15 16.71
CA ASP A 86 32.49 9.84 16.82
C ASP A 86 32.76 8.79 17.90
N GLY A 87 33.46 7.71 17.53
CA GLY A 87 33.87 6.65 18.44
C GLY A 87 32.80 5.61 18.78
N LEU A 88 31.61 5.69 18.20
CA LEU A 88 30.58 4.65 18.34
C LEU A 88 30.96 3.41 17.52
N THR A 89 30.72 2.22 18.08
CA THR A 89 31.12 0.95 17.44
C THR A 89 30.06 -0.15 17.46
N GLU A 90 28.97 0.01 18.23
CA GLU A 90 27.97 -1.04 18.44
C GLU A 90 26.67 -0.73 17.66
N ALA A 91 26.60 -1.14 16.40
CA ALA A 91 25.47 -0.83 15.53
C ALA A 91 24.16 -1.52 15.93
N ARG A 92 24.19 -2.67 16.60
CA ARG A 92 22.98 -3.39 17.02
C ARG A 92 22.16 -2.56 18.01
N THR A 93 22.81 -1.92 18.97
CA THR A 93 22.19 -1.04 19.96
C THR A 93 21.71 0.27 19.34
N ALA A 94 22.47 0.84 18.40
CA ALA A 94 22.03 2.02 17.65
C ALA A 94 20.77 1.74 16.82
N VAL A 95 20.74 0.63 16.09
CA VAL A 95 19.56 0.20 15.33
C VAL A 95 18.36 -0.05 16.24
N ALA A 96 18.56 -0.68 17.41
CA ALA A 96 17.49 -0.84 18.39
C ALA A 96 16.95 0.49 18.90
N GLY A 97 17.83 1.44 19.25
CA GLY A 97 17.44 2.78 19.68
C GLY A 97 16.63 3.54 18.61
N ALA A 98 17.04 3.42 17.35
CA ALA A 98 16.31 4.00 16.22
C ALA A 98 14.93 3.36 16.04
N ALA A 99 14.87 2.03 15.97
CA ALA A 99 13.64 1.28 15.72
C ALA A 99 12.60 1.49 16.84
N ILE A 100 13.01 1.37 18.10
CA ILE A 100 12.11 1.56 19.25
C ILE A 100 11.55 2.99 19.24
N THR A 101 12.41 3.99 19.03
CA THR A 101 11.99 5.40 19.01
C THR A 101 10.95 5.67 17.92
N VAL A 102 11.16 5.13 16.70
CA VAL A 102 10.18 5.25 15.61
C VAL A 102 8.85 4.56 15.97
N LEU A 103 8.92 3.29 16.40
CA LEU A 103 7.71 2.50 16.62
C LEU A 103 6.89 3.03 17.80
N GLU A 104 7.54 3.46 18.88
CA GLU A 104 6.84 4.07 20.01
C GLU A 104 6.18 5.40 19.62
N ALA A 105 6.88 6.25 18.86
CA ALA A 105 6.35 7.54 18.42
C ALA A 105 5.12 7.37 17.51
N LEU A 106 5.17 6.43 16.56
CA LEU A 106 4.12 6.25 15.56
C LEU A 106 2.92 5.43 16.08
N TYR A 107 3.12 4.47 16.99
CA TYR A 107 2.03 3.61 17.47
C TYR A 107 1.50 3.94 18.86
N THR A 108 2.28 4.61 19.71
CA THR A 108 1.93 4.74 21.14
C THR A 108 1.68 6.17 21.62
N THR A 109 1.84 7.16 20.74
CA THR A 109 1.49 8.56 21.05
C THR A 109 -0.02 8.67 21.27
N PRO A 110 -0.48 9.08 22.48
CA PRO A 110 -1.90 9.21 22.76
C PRO A 110 -2.59 10.24 21.84
N SER A 111 -3.78 9.90 21.36
CA SER A 111 -4.63 10.80 20.55
C SER A 111 -6.10 10.67 21.00
N PRO A 112 -6.90 11.75 20.99
CA PRO A 112 -8.34 11.67 21.27
C PRO A 112 -9.10 10.72 20.35
N SER A 113 -8.61 10.46 19.14
CA SER A 113 -9.23 9.53 18.18
C SER A 113 -8.87 8.06 18.40
N ILE A 114 -7.94 7.77 19.32
CA ILE A 114 -7.42 6.42 19.56
C ILE A 114 -7.81 5.96 20.96
N ALA A 115 -8.38 4.76 21.04
CA ALA A 115 -8.78 4.16 22.31
C ALA A 115 -7.54 3.88 23.18
N ARG A 116 -7.63 4.18 24.48
CA ARG A 116 -6.52 3.92 25.43
C ARG A 116 -6.09 2.45 25.45
N ASN A 117 -7.03 1.52 25.31
CA ASN A 117 -6.74 0.09 25.22
C ASN A 117 -5.94 -0.27 23.96
N THR A 118 -6.14 0.45 22.85
CA THR A 118 -5.34 0.27 21.63
C THR A 118 -3.89 0.68 21.89
N THR A 119 -3.68 1.89 22.43
CA THR A 119 -2.35 2.38 22.79
C THR A 119 -1.65 1.44 23.79
N PHE A 120 -2.39 0.93 24.78
CA PHE A 120 -1.87 -0.04 25.74
C PHE A 120 -1.43 -1.35 25.08
N ALA A 121 -2.27 -1.94 24.22
CA ALA A 121 -1.94 -3.17 23.51
C ALA A 121 -0.69 -3.05 22.64
N LEU A 122 -0.58 -1.95 21.88
CA LEU A 122 0.57 -1.67 21.03
C LEU A 122 1.84 -1.46 21.87
N ARG A 123 1.76 -0.71 22.97
CA ARG A 123 2.89 -0.52 23.89
C ARG A 123 3.33 -1.86 24.51
N GLN A 124 2.39 -2.69 24.92
CA GLN A 124 2.71 -4.01 25.48
C GLN A 124 3.43 -4.90 24.47
N MET A 125 3.04 -4.88 23.19
CA MET A 125 3.75 -5.60 22.13
C MET A 125 5.19 -5.10 21.93
N ILE A 126 5.38 -3.77 21.92
CA ILE A 126 6.72 -3.17 21.83
C ILE A 126 7.57 -3.57 23.06
N SER A 127 7.04 -3.45 24.27
CA SER A 127 7.75 -3.85 25.50
C SER A 127 8.16 -5.32 25.49
N GLN A 128 7.27 -6.23 25.06
CA GLN A 128 7.62 -7.65 24.93
C GLN A 128 8.73 -7.91 23.90
N ALA A 129 8.76 -7.14 22.81
CA ALA A 129 9.84 -7.22 21.85
C ALA A 129 11.15 -6.64 22.40
N ILE A 130 11.11 -5.59 23.20
CA ILE A 130 12.28 -5.07 23.90
C ILE A 130 12.82 -6.12 24.88
N ASP A 131 11.96 -6.74 25.69
CA ASP A 131 12.36 -7.76 26.68
C ASP A 131 13.01 -8.99 26.03
N ARG A 132 12.56 -9.37 24.83
CA ARG A 132 13.14 -10.48 24.05
C ARG A 132 14.44 -10.11 23.33
N PHE A 133 14.71 -8.82 23.12
CA PHE A 133 15.93 -8.36 22.47
C PHE A 133 17.07 -8.26 23.49
N SER A 134 17.80 -9.37 23.64
CA SER A 134 18.84 -9.53 24.67
C SER A 134 19.92 -8.45 24.63
N ASN A 135 20.50 -8.14 25.80
CA ASN A 135 21.64 -7.24 26.00
C ASN A 135 21.43 -5.80 25.52
N LEU A 136 20.20 -5.27 25.63
CA LEU A 136 19.90 -3.87 25.31
C LEU A 136 20.00 -2.98 26.55
N ASP A 137 20.77 -1.90 26.49
CA ASP A 137 20.82 -0.86 27.52
C ASP A 137 20.58 0.52 26.91
N ALA A 138 19.42 1.11 27.23
CA ALA A 138 19.03 2.42 26.72
C ALA A 138 19.92 3.58 27.21
N ARG A 139 20.81 3.35 28.18
CA ARG A 139 21.77 4.36 28.67
C ARG A 139 23.04 4.43 27.82
N LEU A 140 23.25 3.49 26.91
CA LEU A 140 24.43 3.47 26.04
C LEU A 140 24.40 4.63 25.03
N PRO A 141 25.56 5.24 24.72
CA PRO A 141 25.66 6.30 23.71
C PRO A 141 25.08 5.89 22.35
N GLU A 142 25.30 4.65 21.92
CA GLU A 142 24.81 4.09 20.66
C GLU A 142 23.28 4.10 20.60
N TYR A 143 22.61 3.73 21.70
CA TYR A 143 21.15 3.76 21.77
C TYR A 143 20.63 5.18 21.59
N GLN A 144 21.25 6.14 22.30
CA GLN A 144 20.86 7.55 22.25
C GLN A 144 21.14 8.18 20.89
N PHE A 145 22.22 7.75 20.22
CA PHE A 145 22.52 8.11 18.85
C PHE A 145 21.42 7.62 17.90
N GLY A 146 21.08 6.32 17.94
CA GLY A 146 19.99 5.76 17.15
C GLY A 146 18.64 6.46 17.39
N ALA A 147 18.32 6.73 18.65
CA ALA A 147 17.12 7.50 19.01
C ALA A 147 17.14 8.93 18.44
N SER A 148 18.32 9.55 18.33
CA SER A 148 18.47 10.90 17.75
C SER A 148 18.29 10.88 16.23
N ILE A 149 18.83 9.87 15.54
CA ILE A 149 18.56 9.61 14.12
C ILE A 149 17.06 9.46 13.86
N ALA A 150 16.38 8.61 14.64
CA ALA A 150 14.93 8.41 14.52
C ALA A 150 14.14 9.71 14.67
N ARG A 151 14.46 10.54 15.67
CA ARG A 151 13.80 11.83 15.85
C ARG A 151 14.04 12.79 14.68
N ALA A 152 15.25 12.83 14.14
CA ALA A 152 15.58 13.67 12.98
C ALA A 152 14.79 13.24 11.73
N ILE A 153 14.70 11.93 11.47
CA ILE A 153 13.91 11.40 10.34
C ILE A 153 12.41 11.63 10.53
N ILE A 154 11.87 11.42 11.73
CA ILE A 154 10.46 11.74 12.04
C ILE A 154 10.19 13.23 11.83
N ALA A 155 11.06 14.11 12.32
CA ALA A 155 10.88 15.55 12.17
C ALA A 155 10.93 16.00 10.70
N LEU A 156 11.82 15.40 9.90
CA LEU A 156 11.93 15.64 8.47
C LEU A 156 10.67 15.19 7.71
N LEU A 157 10.19 13.98 8.03
CA LEU A 157 9.16 13.31 7.25
C LEU A 157 7.74 13.51 7.78
N ILE A 158 7.55 13.94 9.02
CA ILE A 158 6.24 14.26 9.62
C ILE A 158 6.32 15.65 10.25
N PRO A 159 6.35 16.72 9.43
CA PRO A 159 6.32 18.08 9.95
C PRO A 159 4.97 18.38 10.63
N PRO A 160 4.88 19.43 11.46
CA PRO A 160 3.60 19.84 12.06
C PRO A 160 2.46 20.12 11.06
N SER A 161 2.81 20.43 9.80
CA SER A 161 1.88 20.64 8.70
C SER A 161 1.48 19.36 7.96
N ASP A 162 1.90 18.18 8.42
CA ASP A 162 1.57 16.92 7.77
C ASP A 162 0.05 16.71 7.72
N PRO A 163 -0.52 16.40 6.54
CA PRO A 163 -1.97 16.24 6.41
C PRO A 163 -2.51 14.99 7.11
N GLY A 164 -1.64 14.02 7.42
CA GLY A 164 -2.05 12.71 7.93
C GLY A 164 -2.99 11.98 6.96
N VAL A 165 -3.75 11.03 7.51
CA VAL A 165 -4.70 10.19 6.74
C VAL A 165 -6.16 10.48 7.04
N GLY A 166 -6.44 11.53 7.82
CA GLY A 166 -7.80 11.91 8.18
C GLY A 166 -8.60 12.42 6.98
N GLN A 167 -9.89 12.13 6.96
CA GLN A 167 -10.85 12.62 5.96
C GLN A 167 -10.96 14.16 5.94
N GLY A 168 -10.88 14.80 7.11
CA GLY A 168 -11.08 16.24 7.25
C GLY A 168 -12.38 16.76 6.60
N ALA A 169 -12.26 17.84 5.84
CA ALA A 169 -13.39 18.50 5.18
C ALA A 169 -13.82 17.85 3.86
N TYR A 170 -13.08 16.86 3.33
CA TYR A 170 -13.38 16.25 2.04
C TYR A 170 -14.79 15.66 2.01
N ARG A 171 -15.54 15.94 0.95
CA ARG A 171 -16.81 15.29 0.63
C ARG A 171 -16.80 14.88 -0.84
N PRO A 172 -17.26 13.66 -1.17
CA PRO A 172 -17.34 13.21 -2.56
C PRO A 172 -18.21 14.11 -3.43
N LYS A 173 -17.88 14.21 -4.72
CA LYS A 173 -18.67 14.93 -5.72
C LYS A 173 -19.67 14.01 -6.40
N ASP A 174 -20.85 14.53 -6.69
CA ASP A 174 -21.83 13.82 -7.51
C ASP A 174 -21.50 13.94 -9.00
N GLY A 175 -21.81 12.89 -9.76
CA GLY A 175 -21.69 12.88 -11.22
C GLY A 175 -21.22 11.52 -11.77
N PRO A 176 -21.37 11.31 -13.08
CA PRO A 176 -20.82 10.11 -13.73
C PRO A 176 -19.31 10.06 -13.52
N TYR A 177 -18.77 8.83 -13.40
CA TYR A 177 -17.35 8.57 -13.19
C TYR A 177 -16.78 9.05 -11.83
N LYS A 178 -17.58 9.68 -10.96
CA LYS A 178 -17.10 10.21 -9.67
C LYS A 178 -17.24 9.21 -8.51
N PHE A 179 -16.19 9.15 -7.70
CA PHE A 179 -16.11 8.36 -6.49
C PHE A 179 -17.18 8.79 -5.49
N ARG A 180 -17.77 7.80 -4.83
CA ARG A 180 -18.73 7.97 -3.74
C ARG A 180 -18.71 6.73 -2.83
N PRO A 181 -19.29 6.81 -1.62
CA PRO A 181 -19.41 5.65 -0.74
C PRO A 181 -20.05 4.48 -1.47
N GLU A 182 -19.46 3.30 -1.31
CA GLU A 182 -19.83 2.13 -2.07
C GLU A 182 -21.19 1.56 -1.63
N PRO A 183 -22.00 0.99 -2.53
CA PRO A 183 -23.40 0.71 -2.23
C PRO A 183 -23.62 -0.45 -1.25
N ASN A 184 -22.65 -1.35 -1.05
CA ASN A 184 -22.77 -2.42 -0.04
C ASN A 184 -22.35 -1.94 1.36
N HIS A 185 -21.56 -0.87 1.47
CA HIS A 185 -21.13 -0.26 2.74
C HIS A 185 -21.20 1.29 2.68
N PRO A 186 -22.40 1.86 2.49
CA PRO A 186 -22.54 3.31 2.26
C PRO A 186 -22.18 4.14 3.50
N VAL A 187 -22.30 3.55 4.69
CA VAL A 187 -21.94 4.15 5.98
C VAL A 187 -21.39 3.08 6.92
N ARG A 188 -20.49 3.47 7.82
CA ARG A 188 -20.05 2.64 8.96
C ARG A 188 -20.54 3.27 10.27
N LEU A 189 -20.91 2.42 11.22
CA LEU A 189 -21.26 2.86 12.58
C LEU A 189 -20.03 2.80 13.47
N ILE A 190 -19.49 3.96 13.84
CA ILE A 190 -18.32 4.06 14.72
C ILE A 190 -18.73 4.55 16.11
N PRO A 191 -18.05 4.11 17.19
CA PRO A 191 -18.30 4.64 18.54
C PRO A 191 -18.06 6.16 18.59
N ILE A 192 -18.90 6.89 19.33
CA ILE A 192 -18.69 8.33 19.58
C ILE A 192 -17.49 8.54 20.52
N ASP A 193 -17.39 7.73 21.58
CA ASP A 193 -16.21 7.66 22.44
C ASP A 193 -15.42 6.40 22.08
N PRO A 194 -14.19 6.51 21.55
CA PRO A 194 -13.37 5.35 21.21
C PRO A 194 -13.05 4.46 22.43
N ASN A 195 -13.16 4.99 23.66
CA ASN A 195 -12.98 4.22 24.89
C ASN A 195 -14.24 3.50 25.36
N ASN A 196 -15.38 3.73 24.71
CA ASN A 196 -16.65 3.07 25.00
C ASN A 196 -17.25 2.44 23.72
N PRO A 197 -16.64 1.34 23.20
CA PRO A 197 -17.04 0.74 21.92
C PRO A 197 -18.48 0.19 21.91
N ASN A 198 -19.03 -0.14 23.08
CA ASN A 198 -20.41 -0.61 23.26
C ASN A 198 -21.40 0.55 23.52
N GLY A 199 -20.91 1.78 23.55
CA GLY A 199 -21.72 2.98 23.76
C GLY A 199 -22.43 3.46 22.49
N PRO A 200 -22.95 4.71 22.53
CA PRO A 200 -23.55 5.34 21.36
C PRO A 200 -22.60 5.38 20.16
N LYS A 201 -23.16 5.15 18.97
CA LYS A 201 -22.44 5.16 17.70
C LYS A 201 -22.96 6.28 16.81
N GLN A 202 -22.10 6.73 15.90
CA GLN A 202 -22.44 7.68 14.84
C GLN A 202 -22.19 7.04 13.47
N ALA A 203 -23.02 7.41 12.49
CA ALA A 203 -22.83 6.99 11.10
C ALA A 203 -21.79 7.88 10.41
N VAL A 204 -20.83 7.26 9.74
CA VAL A 204 -19.78 7.95 8.98
C VAL A 204 -19.67 7.35 7.59
N ALA A 205 -19.74 8.20 6.57
CA ALA A 205 -19.34 7.87 5.21
C ALA A 205 -17.85 8.20 5.06
N GLU A 206 -17.02 7.17 5.13
CA GLU A 206 -15.56 7.33 5.20
C GLU A 206 -14.94 7.65 3.83
N SER A 207 -13.94 8.52 3.84
CA SER A 207 -13.03 8.74 2.72
C SER A 207 -11.59 8.78 3.23
N TYR A 208 -10.81 7.79 2.84
CA TYR A 208 -9.49 7.54 3.41
C TYR A 208 -8.41 8.43 2.79
N ALA A 209 -7.78 9.25 3.62
CA ALA A 209 -6.57 10.02 3.30
C ALA A 209 -6.67 10.98 2.09
N PRO A 210 -7.75 11.77 1.94
CA PRO A 210 -7.98 12.65 0.78
C PRO A 210 -6.89 13.70 0.54
N PHE A 211 -6.17 14.10 1.59
CA PHE A 211 -5.14 15.14 1.50
C PHE A 211 -3.71 14.57 1.58
N TYR A 212 -3.56 13.24 1.69
CA TYR A 212 -2.26 12.59 1.90
C TYR A 212 -1.30 12.76 0.72
N GLY A 213 -1.81 13.02 -0.49
CA GLY A 213 -0.98 13.40 -1.64
C GLY A 213 -0.15 14.66 -1.44
N ASN A 214 -0.39 15.44 -0.37
CA ASN A 214 0.39 16.60 0.06
C ASN A 214 1.35 16.32 1.22
N ALA A 215 1.50 15.06 1.65
CA ALA A 215 2.48 14.65 2.64
C ALA A 215 3.92 14.84 2.12
N ARG A 216 4.90 14.96 3.01
CA ARG A 216 6.32 15.01 2.65
C ARG A 216 6.69 13.77 1.83
N ARG A 217 7.43 14.00 0.73
CA ARG A 217 8.06 12.94 -0.06
C ARG A 217 9.36 12.52 0.62
N PHE A 218 9.72 11.27 0.43
CA PHE A 218 10.84 10.61 1.06
C PHE A 218 12.09 10.79 0.21
N ALA A 219 12.12 10.18 -0.98
CA ALA A 219 13.34 10.04 -1.75
C ALA A 219 13.20 10.29 -3.24
N VAL A 220 12.00 10.53 -3.78
CA VAL A 220 11.89 11.10 -5.14
C VAL A 220 12.61 12.45 -5.18
N GLN A 221 13.22 12.78 -6.31
CA GLN A 221 13.94 14.04 -6.52
C GLN A 221 13.08 15.08 -7.25
N THR A 222 11.96 14.65 -7.82
CA THR A 222 10.98 15.49 -8.53
C THR A 222 9.56 15.21 -8.04
N ASP A 223 8.66 16.18 -8.21
CA ASP A 223 7.24 16.02 -7.93
C ASP A 223 6.42 15.58 -9.17
N ASN A 224 7.11 15.10 -10.21
CA ASN A 224 6.56 14.87 -11.55
C ASN A 224 6.02 13.46 -11.82
N HIS A 225 5.86 12.65 -10.78
CA HIS A 225 5.20 11.33 -10.87
C HIS A 225 3.69 11.49 -11.01
N LEU A 226 3.23 11.41 -12.26
CA LEU A 226 1.93 11.88 -12.71
C LEU A 226 1.36 10.86 -13.68
N LEU A 227 0.04 10.72 -13.66
CA LEU A 227 -0.67 9.83 -14.57
C LEU A 227 -1.37 10.58 -15.69
N ALA A 228 -1.60 9.85 -16.77
CA ALA A 228 -2.54 10.24 -17.80
C ALA A 228 -3.95 10.26 -17.24
N ASP A 229 -4.84 10.97 -17.92
CA ASP A 229 -6.26 10.91 -17.63
C ASP A 229 -6.80 9.47 -17.76
N PRO A 230 -7.73 9.06 -16.87
CA PRO A 230 -8.51 7.84 -17.09
C PRO A 230 -9.23 7.92 -18.45
N PRO A 231 -9.66 6.78 -19.03
CA PRO A 231 -10.24 6.76 -20.38
C PRO A 231 -11.57 7.54 -20.51
N ALA A 232 -12.21 7.90 -19.39
CA ALA A 232 -13.39 8.75 -19.35
C ALA A 232 -13.41 9.53 -18.02
N GLY A 233 -14.32 10.50 -17.88
CA GLY A 233 -14.54 11.24 -16.63
C GLY A 233 -13.49 12.31 -16.28
N ALA A 234 -12.59 12.59 -17.22
CA ALA A 234 -11.61 13.68 -17.25
C ALA A 234 -11.64 14.35 -18.65
N GLU A 235 -10.55 14.98 -19.13
CA GLU A 235 -10.56 15.59 -20.48
C GLU A 235 -10.29 14.57 -21.60
N ARG A 236 -9.56 13.49 -21.29
CA ARG A 236 -9.43 12.36 -22.22
C ARG A 236 -10.76 11.62 -22.35
N GLU A 237 -11.20 11.47 -23.58
CA GLU A 237 -12.34 10.64 -23.98
C GLU A 237 -11.86 9.51 -24.89
N ASP A 238 -11.87 8.29 -24.37
CA ASP A 238 -11.50 7.06 -25.05
C ASP A 238 -12.64 6.04 -24.92
N PRO A 239 -13.69 6.16 -25.75
CA PRO A 239 -14.90 5.35 -25.62
C PRO A 239 -14.65 3.86 -25.89
N VAL A 240 -13.61 3.52 -26.64
CA VAL A 240 -13.23 2.12 -26.88
C VAL A 240 -12.69 1.51 -25.58
N GLU A 241 -11.75 2.19 -24.92
CA GLU A 241 -11.19 1.72 -23.65
C GLU A 241 -12.21 1.77 -22.50
N ASP A 242 -13.10 2.77 -22.44
CA ASP A 242 -14.16 2.87 -21.43
C ASP A 242 -15.12 1.68 -21.48
N ILE A 243 -15.68 1.40 -22.67
CA ILE A 243 -16.63 0.29 -22.86
C ILE A 243 -15.95 -1.07 -22.69
N ASP A 244 -14.75 -1.26 -23.24
CA ASP A 244 -14.08 -2.56 -23.13
C ASP A 244 -13.60 -2.81 -21.69
N SER A 245 -13.20 -1.78 -20.93
CA SER A 245 -12.91 -1.89 -19.50
C SER A 245 -14.13 -2.26 -18.66
N LEU A 246 -15.31 -1.75 -19.02
CA LEU A 246 -16.59 -2.15 -18.40
C LEU A 246 -16.85 -3.64 -18.59
N LEU A 247 -16.78 -4.12 -19.83
CA LEU A 247 -17.02 -5.53 -20.14
C LEU A 247 -15.98 -6.44 -19.49
N TYR A 248 -14.72 -6.02 -19.51
CA TYR A 248 -13.62 -6.71 -18.84
C TYR A 248 -13.83 -6.83 -17.33
N ALA A 249 -14.25 -5.74 -16.66
CA ALA A 249 -14.53 -5.75 -15.22
C ALA A 249 -15.71 -6.67 -14.85
N ILE A 250 -16.72 -6.79 -15.72
CA ILE A 250 -17.81 -7.75 -15.56
C ILE A 250 -17.27 -9.19 -15.70
N ARG A 251 -16.52 -9.49 -16.76
CA ARG A 251 -15.95 -10.83 -17.00
C ARG A 251 -15.01 -11.27 -15.87
N SER A 252 -14.19 -10.36 -15.37
CA SER A 252 -13.08 -10.69 -14.46
C SER A 252 -13.39 -10.48 -12.99
N GLY A 253 -14.33 -9.58 -12.64
CA GLY A 253 -14.54 -9.11 -11.27
C GLY A 253 -15.90 -9.47 -10.64
N ALA A 254 -16.85 -9.99 -11.42
CA ALA A 254 -18.17 -10.38 -10.95
C ALA A 254 -18.13 -11.52 -9.91
N LEU A 255 -19.21 -11.69 -9.15
CA LEU A 255 -19.36 -12.82 -8.24
C LEU A 255 -19.29 -14.16 -9.00
N PRO A 256 -18.85 -15.27 -8.35
CA PRO A 256 -18.73 -16.57 -9.00
C PRO A 256 -20.03 -17.14 -9.61
N ASP A 257 -21.19 -16.77 -9.07
CA ASP A 257 -22.52 -17.20 -9.51
C ASP A 257 -23.14 -16.31 -10.59
N ASP A 258 -22.50 -15.19 -10.94
CA ASP A 258 -22.88 -14.36 -12.08
C ASP A 258 -22.58 -15.09 -13.39
N ASN A 259 -23.58 -15.25 -14.26
CA ASN A 259 -23.44 -15.96 -15.53
C ASN A 259 -22.51 -15.27 -16.54
N ARG A 260 -22.11 -14.02 -16.30
CA ARG A 260 -21.13 -13.27 -17.10
C ARG A 260 -19.70 -13.42 -16.57
N ASN A 261 -19.52 -13.96 -15.37
CA ASN A 261 -18.20 -14.23 -14.81
C ASN A 261 -17.43 -15.22 -15.70
N ARG A 262 -16.19 -14.86 -16.03
CA ARG A 262 -15.20 -15.65 -16.78
C ARG A 262 -13.89 -15.81 -16.01
N ARG A 263 -13.83 -15.32 -14.77
CA ARG A 263 -12.68 -15.49 -13.89
C ARG A 263 -12.49 -16.97 -13.54
N SER A 264 -11.29 -17.49 -13.78
CA SER A 264 -10.91 -18.85 -13.41
C SER A 264 -10.67 -18.99 -11.89
N PRO A 265 -10.67 -20.23 -11.34
CA PRO A 265 -10.24 -20.47 -9.97
C PRO A 265 -8.81 -19.98 -9.68
N ALA A 266 -7.89 -20.12 -10.64
CA ALA A 266 -6.51 -19.64 -10.50
C ALA A 266 -6.45 -18.10 -10.39
N GLN A 267 -7.24 -17.37 -11.20
CA GLN A 267 -7.35 -15.92 -11.08
C GLN A 267 -8.01 -15.50 -9.76
N SER A 268 -8.91 -16.33 -9.20
CA SER A 268 -9.44 -16.09 -7.86
C SER A 268 -8.35 -16.26 -6.79
N VAL A 269 -7.50 -17.28 -6.89
CA VAL A 269 -6.29 -17.41 -6.04
C VAL A 269 -5.42 -16.16 -6.13
N THR A 270 -5.11 -15.68 -7.34
CA THR A 270 -4.36 -14.43 -7.52
C THR A 270 -5.06 -13.24 -6.84
N GLY A 271 -6.38 -13.11 -6.98
CA GLY A 271 -7.17 -12.07 -6.32
C GLY A 271 -7.00 -12.05 -4.80
N TYR A 272 -7.25 -13.19 -4.14
CA TYR A 272 -7.15 -13.30 -2.68
C TYR A 272 -5.71 -13.24 -2.18
N PHE A 273 -4.74 -13.82 -2.89
CA PHE A 273 -3.35 -13.90 -2.46
C PHE A 273 -2.77 -12.51 -2.12
N TRP A 274 -3.06 -11.52 -2.96
CA TRP A 274 -2.54 -10.16 -2.85
C TRP A 274 -3.46 -9.20 -2.07
N ALA A 275 -4.49 -9.69 -1.39
CA ALA A 275 -5.53 -8.84 -0.81
C ALA A 275 -5.01 -7.95 0.33
N TYR A 276 -4.86 -8.49 1.55
CA TYR A 276 -4.34 -7.77 2.72
C TYR A 276 -5.03 -6.42 2.91
N ASP A 277 -6.36 -6.39 2.87
CA ASP A 277 -7.13 -5.15 2.79
C ASP A 277 -7.42 -4.52 4.17
N GLY A 278 -6.50 -4.65 5.12
CA GLY A 278 -6.61 -4.05 6.46
C GLY A 278 -7.46 -4.87 7.44
N THR A 279 -7.54 -6.18 7.24
CA THR A 279 -8.40 -7.10 8.01
C THR A 279 -7.72 -7.62 9.27
N ASN A 280 -8.54 -8.19 10.16
CA ASN A 280 -8.09 -8.74 11.44
C ASN A 280 -6.97 -9.78 11.23
N LEU A 281 -5.91 -9.65 12.02
CA LEU A 281 -4.75 -10.52 12.11
C LEU A 281 -3.89 -10.59 10.83
N ILE A 282 -4.26 -9.87 9.77
CA ILE A 282 -3.56 -9.83 8.49
C ILE A 282 -2.91 -8.47 8.24
N GLY A 283 -3.62 -7.36 8.45
CA GLY A 283 -3.08 -6.02 8.16
C GLY A 283 -3.16 -5.64 6.69
N THR A 284 -2.17 -4.87 6.21
CA THR A 284 -2.23 -4.11 4.94
C THR A 284 -1.25 -4.60 3.87
N PRO A 285 -1.37 -4.19 2.58
CA PRO A 285 -0.50 -4.68 1.52
C PRO A 285 1.01 -4.45 1.76
N PRO A 286 1.45 -3.28 2.32
CA PRO A 286 2.84 -3.09 2.74
C PRO A 286 3.41 -4.19 3.63
N ARG A 287 2.56 -4.85 4.44
CA ARG A 287 2.97 -6.00 5.25
C ARG A 287 3.29 -7.21 4.37
N LEU A 288 2.41 -7.58 3.43
CA LEU A 288 2.66 -8.69 2.50
C LEU A 288 3.96 -8.47 1.73
N TYR A 289 4.14 -7.28 1.16
CA TYR A 289 5.35 -6.98 0.38
C TYR A 289 6.61 -7.11 1.22
N ASN A 290 6.59 -6.66 2.49
CA ASN A 290 7.70 -6.88 3.40
C ASN A 290 7.89 -8.36 3.76
N GLN A 291 6.84 -9.16 3.95
CA GLN A 291 6.99 -10.61 4.16
C GLN A 291 7.71 -11.28 2.98
N MET A 292 7.38 -10.87 1.75
CA MET A 292 8.07 -11.36 0.54
C MET A 292 9.51 -10.85 0.45
N LEU A 293 9.76 -9.57 0.78
CA LEU A 293 11.12 -9.01 0.85
C LEU A 293 11.99 -9.73 1.88
N ARG A 294 11.45 -10.07 3.05
CA ARG A 294 12.16 -10.85 4.09
C ARG A 294 12.58 -12.21 3.54
N LYS A 295 11.68 -12.89 2.84
CA LYS A 295 12.00 -14.16 2.19
C LYS A 295 13.09 -14.00 1.14
N LEU A 296 12.99 -12.99 0.26
CA LEU A 296 14.02 -12.71 -0.74
C LEU A 296 15.38 -12.43 -0.10
N ALA A 297 15.40 -11.55 0.91
CA ALA A 297 16.60 -11.16 1.64
C ALA A 297 17.26 -12.38 2.28
N PHE A 298 16.48 -13.22 2.96
CA PHE A 298 16.99 -14.45 3.54
C PHE A 298 17.54 -15.41 2.48
N ASP A 299 16.76 -15.74 1.44
CA ASP A 299 17.15 -16.71 0.43
C ASP A 299 18.41 -16.26 -0.33
N ARG A 300 18.55 -14.95 -0.59
CA ARG A 300 19.65 -14.34 -1.35
C ARG A 300 20.73 -13.68 -0.50
N ARG A 301 20.76 -13.95 0.80
CA ARG A 301 21.72 -13.32 1.73
C ARG A 301 23.18 -13.61 1.32
N PRO A 302 24.11 -12.64 1.43
CA PRO A 302 25.51 -12.85 1.09
C PRO A 302 26.20 -14.01 1.84
N ASP A 303 25.99 -14.11 3.15
CA ASP A 303 26.55 -15.19 3.98
C ASP A 303 25.46 -16.21 4.33
N GLN A 304 25.54 -17.36 3.68
CA GLN A 304 24.58 -18.46 3.88
C GLN A 304 24.78 -19.20 5.22
N SER A 305 25.94 -19.07 5.85
CA SER A 305 26.29 -19.81 7.07
C SER A 305 25.86 -19.10 8.36
N ASP A 306 25.82 -17.77 8.35
CA ASP A 306 25.46 -16.96 9.50
C ASP A 306 24.54 -15.80 9.12
N ILE A 307 23.25 -15.91 9.44
CA ILE A 307 22.27 -14.85 9.21
C ILE A 307 22.60 -13.56 9.97
N SER A 308 23.36 -13.64 11.06
CA SER A 308 23.70 -12.50 11.91
C SER A 308 24.97 -11.77 11.49
N SER A 309 25.64 -12.20 10.42
CA SER A 309 26.86 -11.57 9.91
C SER A 309 26.64 -10.09 9.52
N ASP A 310 27.72 -9.30 9.61
CA ASP A 310 27.69 -7.89 9.23
C ASP A 310 27.34 -7.70 7.74
N ALA A 311 27.78 -8.62 6.88
CA ALA A 311 27.45 -8.60 5.45
C ALA A 311 25.94 -8.73 5.21
N ASN A 312 25.29 -9.67 5.89
CA ASN A 312 23.84 -9.85 5.80
C ASN A 312 23.09 -8.66 6.40
N THR A 313 23.57 -8.15 7.53
CA THR A 313 22.97 -6.99 8.20
C THR A 313 23.03 -5.74 7.32
N ALA A 314 24.17 -5.45 6.69
CA ALA A 314 24.32 -4.34 5.74
C ALA A 314 23.40 -4.52 4.52
N ASP A 315 23.37 -5.73 3.96
CA ASP A 315 22.50 -6.09 2.83
C ASP A 315 21.02 -5.80 3.14
N PHE A 316 20.55 -6.28 4.30
CA PHE A 316 19.17 -6.09 4.72
C PHE A 316 18.87 -4.62 5.03
N ALA A 317 19.76 -3.91 5.75
CA ALA A 317 19.57 -2.50 6.07
C ALA A 317 19.40 -1.65 4.79
N ARG A 318 20.19 -1.93 3.75
CA ARG A 318 20.10 -1.21 2.47
C ARG A 318 18.86 -1.59 1.67
N LEU A 319 18.60 -2.89 1.50
CA LEU A 319 17.44 -3.39 0.74
C LEU A 319 16.12 -2.86 1.29
N PHE A 320 15.91 -2.96 2.61
CA PHE A 320 14.65 -2.56 3.23
C PHE A 320 14.47 -1.03 3.22
N ALA A 321 15.53 -0.24 3.37
CA ALA A 321 15.45 1.22 3.28
C ALA A 321 15.05 1.67 1.87
N LEU A 322 15.71 1.13 0.84
CA LEU A 322 15.37 1.40 -0.56
C LEU A 322 13.91 1.03 -0.86
N CYS A 323 13.50 -0.21 -0.57
CA CYS A 323 12.18 -0.71 -0.91
C CYS A 323 11.06 0.01 -0.15
N ASN A 324 11.24 0.31 1.14
CA ASN A 324 10.20 0.95 1.95
C ASN A 324 10.14 2.47 1.73
N ALA A 325 11.24 3.13 1.36
CA ALA A 325 11.20 4.53 0.91
C ALA A 325 10.44 4.64 -0.42
N ALA A 326 10.74 3.78 -1.40
CA ALA A 326 10.01 3.74 -2.67
C ALA A 326 8.52 3.43 -2.47
N MET A 327 8.18 2.49 -1.59
CA MET A 327 6.80 2.18 -1.25
C MET A 327 6.08 3.34 -0.53
N SER A 328 6.81 4.14 0.27
CA SER A 328 6.24 5.30 0.95
C SER A 328 5.87 6.39 -0.05
N ASP A 329 6.77 6.72 -0.99
CA ASP A 329 6.49 7.69 -2.05
C ASP A 329 5.42 7.19 -3.02
N ALA A 330 5.40 5.89 -3.35
CA ALA A 330 4.30 5.27 -4.09
C ALA A 330 2.94 5.53 -3.45
N GLY A 331 2.86 5.49 -2.12
CA GLY A 331 1.65 5.84 -1.38
C GLY A 331 1.26 7.31 -1.53
N VAL A 332 2.22 8.22 -1.47
CA VAL A 332 1.99 9.67 -1.63
C VAL A 332 1.44 9.95 -3.03
N PHE A 333 2.11 9.47 -4.07
CA PHE A 333 1.72 9.76 -5.46
C PHE A 333 0.44 9.04 -5.89
N ALA A 334 0.22 7.79 -5.46
CA ALA A 334 -1.03 7.10 -5.74
C ALA A 334 -2.24 7.82 -5.10
N TRP A 335 -2.12 8.28 -3.84
CA TRP A 335 -3.19 9.02 -3.19
C TRP A 335 -3.40 10.41 -3.77
N ARG A 336 -2.33 11.07 -4.24
CA ARG A 336 -2.46 12.31 -5.00
C ARG A 336 -3.33 12.10 -6.24
N GLU A 337 -2.98 11.14 -7.10
CA GLU A 337 -3.71 10.94 -8.34
C GLU A 337 -5.14 10.43 -8.09
N LYS A 338 -5.35 9.56 -7.08
CA LYS A 338 -6.69 9.12 -6.65
C LYS A 338 -7.64 10.29 -6.41
N TYR A 339 -7.21 11.29 -5.66
CA TYR A 339 -8.03 12.44 -5.30
C TYR A 339 -7.94 13.59 -6.31
N THR A 340 -6.99 13.56 -7.25
CA THR A 340 -7.03 14.41 -8.46
C THR A 340 -8.18 13.99 -9.38
N PHE A 341 -8.32 12.69 -9.67
CA PHE A 341 -9.32 12.21 -10.62
C PHE A 341 -10.68 11.91 -9.97
N GLU A 342 -10.67 11.49 -8.71
CA GLU A 342 -11.85 11.03 -7.97
C GLU A 342 -12.63 9.96 -8.75
N PHE A 343 -11.94 9.03 -9.41
CA PHE A 343 -12.58 8.06 -10.30
C PHE A 343 -13.31 6.96 -9.51
N TRP A 344 -14.53 6.59 -9.94
CA TRP A 344 -15.37 5.60 -9.25
C TRP A 344 -14.81 4.18 -9.27
N ARG A 345 -15.27 3.36 -8.32
CA ARG A 345 -14.96 1.92 -8.28
C ARG A 345 -15.79 1.14 -9.30
N PRO A 346 -15.33 -0.03 -9.77
CA PRO A 346 -16.10 -0.85 -10.72
C PRO A 346 -17.52 -1.18 -10.29
N LEU A 347 -17.76 -1.44 -9.00
CA LEU A 347 -19.12 -1.72 -8.50
C LEU A 347 -20.10 -0.56 -8.79
N SER A 348 -19.72 0.67 -8.45
CA SER A 348 -20.55 1.84 -8.75
C SER A 348 -20.60 2.11 -10.26
N GLY A 349 -19.45 2.03 -10.93
CA GLY A 349 -19.39 2.36 -12.36
C GLY A 349 -20.14 1.40 -13.27
N ILE A 350 -20.15 0.10 -12.96
CA ILE A 350 -20.98 -0.86 -13.69
C ILE A 350 -22.46 -0.64 -13.40
N ARG A 351 -22.84 -0.30 -12.17
CA ARG A 351 -24.25 -0.03 -11.81
C ARG A 351 -24.81 1.21 -12.49
N GLU A 352 -23.96 2.18 -12.74
CA GLU A 352 -24.35 3.55 -13.10
C GLU A 352 -23.80 3.97 -14.45
N HIS A 353 -23.26 3.03 -15.23
CA HIS A 353 -22.55 3.35 -16.46
C HIS A 353 -23.44 4.11 -17.46
N PRO A 354 -23.01 5.26 -17.98
CA PRO A 354 -23.85 6.10 -18.86
C PRO A 354 -24.10 5.48 -20.24
N SER A 355 -23.35 4.45 -20.63
CA SER A 355 -23.48 3.79 -21.94
C SER A 355 -24.78 2.99 -22.14
N GLY A 356 -25.58 2.79 -21.09
CA GLY A 356 -26.75 1.91 -21.13
C GLY A 356 -26.42 0.42 -21.04
N LEU A 357 -25.13 0.05 -20.99
CA LEU A 357 -24.67 -1.33 -20.71
C LEU A 357 -24.54 -1.62 -19.21
N GLY A 358 -24.86 -0.64 -18.37
CA GLY A 358 -24.78 -0.78 -16.92
C GLY A 358 -25.79 -1.79 -16.38
N ASP A 359 -25.45 -2.38 -15.23
CA ASP A 359 -26.30 -3.30 -14.50
C ASP A 359 -26.49 -2.80 -13.06
N PRO A 360 -27.66 -2.20 -12.72
CA PRO A 360 -27.90 -1.58 -11.43
C PRO A 360 -27.87 -2.56 -10.24
N PHE A 361 -27.86 -3.87 -10.50
CA PHE A 361 -27.79 -4.93 -9.49
C PHE A 361 -26.45 -5.65 -9.44
N PHE A 362 -25.48 -5.24 -10.25
CA PHE A 362 -24.17 -5.86 -10.34
C PHE A 362 -23.49 -6.02 -8.97
N GLN A 363 -22.79 -7.13 -8.77
CA GLN A 363 -21.99 -7.42 -7.59
C GLN A 363 -20.62 -7.96 -7.99
N THR A 364 -19.61 -7.64 -7.20
CA THR A 364 -18.23 -8.09 -7.40
C THR A 364 -17.84 -9.08 -6.33
N VAL A 365 -16.74 -9.80 -6.52
CA VAL A 365 -16.07 -10.52 -5.42
C VAL A 365 -15.78 -9.59 -4.23
N GLY A 366 -15.23 -8.41 -4.48
CA GLY A 366 -14.88 -7.42 -3.47
C GLY A 366 -13.57 -7.73 -2.73
N SER A 367 -13.10 -6.75 -1.95
CA SER A 367 -12.01 -6.94 -1.00
C SER A 367 -12.47 -7.88 0.12
N PRO A 368 -11.70 -8.92 0.46
CA PRO A 368 -12.12 -9.90 1.46
C PRO A 368 -12.19 -9.29 2.86
N GLU A 369 -13.26 -9.57 3.60
CA GLU A 369 -13.38 -9.31 5.05
C GLU A 369 -12.84 -10.51 5.86
N THR A 370 -11.58 -10.87 5.64
CA THR A 370 -10.93 -12.01 6.28
C THR A 370 -10.92 -11.89 7.80
N ASN A 371 -11.14 -13.02 8.50
CA ASN A 371 -11.23 -13.10 9.96
C ASN A 371 -12.31 -12.17 10.54
N ASN A 372 -13.37 -11.92 9.76
CA ASN A 372 -14.61 -11.26 10.14
C ASN A 372 -15.80 -12.07 9.59
N ASN A 373 -17.01 -11.74 10.04
CA ASN A 373 -18.28 -12.28 9.55
C ASN A 373 -19.03 -11.30 8.61
N GLY A 374 -18.36 -10.22 8.20
CA GLY A 374 -18.89 -9.24 7.26
C GLY A 374 -18.89 -9.74 5.83
N ILE A 375 -19.57 -9.00 4.94
CA ILE A 375 -19.48 -9.22 3.51
C ILE A 375 -18.27 -8.48 2.93
N ASN A 376 -17.72 -8.96 1.82
CA ASN A 376 -16.64 -8.30 1.11
C ASN A 376 -17.02 -6.86 0.71
N PHE A 377 -16.02 -5.97 0.69
CA PHE A 377 -16.23 -4.52 0.62
C PHE A 377 -15.48 -3.86 -0.54
N LYS A 378 -15.68 -2.55 -0.72
CA LYS A 378 -14.77 -1.70 -1.52
C LYS A 378 -13.97 -0.78 -0.61
N PRO A 379 -12.64 -0.70 -0.77
CA PRO A 379 -11.85 0.22 0.05
C PRO A 379 -12.31 1.69 -0.15
N PRO A 380 -12.41 2.50 0.93
CA PRO A 380 -13.12 3.78 0.96
C PRO A 380 -12.30 4.94 0.38
N PHE A 381 -11.83 4.78 -0.85
CA PHE A 381 -11.06 5.76 -1.61
C PHE A 381 -11.22 5.56 -3.13
N PRO A 382 -10.96 6.58 -3.96
CA PRO A 382 -11.08 6.50 -5.41
C PRO A 382 -10.28 5.37 -6.06
N ALA A 383 -10.69 4.95 -7.26
CA ALA A 383 -10.15 3.80 -7.94
C ALA A 383 -8.80 4.10 -8.64
N TYR A 384 -8.73 5.14 -9.47
CA TYR A 384 -7.58 5.38 -10.36
C TYR A 384 -6.50 6.26 -9.73
N PRO A 385 -5.23 5.81 -9.62
CA PRO A 385 -4.72 4.47 -9.93
C PRO A 385 -4.88 3.48 -8.77
N SER A 386 -4.64 2.20 -9.01
CA SER A 386 -4.61 1.18 -7.97
C SER A 386 -3.43 1.37 -7.01
N GLY A 387 -3.73 1.40 -5.71
CA GLY A 387 -2.71 1.48 -4.66
C GLY A 387 -1.81 0.26 -4.68
N HIS A 388 -2.38 -0.95 -4.71
CA HIS A 388 -1.63 -2.21 -4.85
C HIS A 388 -0.70 -2.20 -6.05
N ALA A 389 -1.20 -1.82 -7.24
CA ALA A 389 -0.38 -1.76 -8.44
C ALA A 389 0.82 -0.82 -8.27
N THR A 390 0.61 0.34 -7.64
CA THR A 390 1.68 1.33 -7.39
C THR A 390 2.68 0.87 -6.34
N PHE A 391 2.21 0.35 -5.20
CA PHE A 391 3.09 -0.18 -4.16
C PHE A 391 3.89 -1.38 -4.64
N GLY A 392 3.25 -2.37 -5.27
CA GLY A 392 3.93 -3.54 -5.80
C GLY A 392 4.91 -3.18 -6.91
N GLY A 393 4.51 -2.29 -7.83
CA GLY A 393 5.41 -1.74 -8.85
C GLY A 393 6.67 -1.15 -8.22
N ALA A 394 6.52 -0.24 -7.25
CA ALA A 394 7.65 0.41 -6.61
C ALA A 394 8.53 -0.55 -5.79
N THR A 395 7.92 -1.39 -4.94
CA THR A 395 8.66 -2.29 -4.05
C THR A 395 9.43 -3.36 -4.83
N PHE A 396 8.78 -4.04 -5.78
CA PHE A 396 9.43 -5.12 -6.51
C PHE A 396 10.38 -4.60 -7.59
N GLN A 397 10.13 -3.43 -8.20
CA GLN A 397 11.13 -2.80 -9.06
C GLN A 397 12.36 -2.38 -8.28
N MET A 398 12.21 -1.80 -7.10
CA MET A 398 13.34 -1.44 -6.25
C MET A 398 14.16 -2.69 -5.86
N ALA A 399 13.50 -3.79 -5.51
CA ALA A 399 14.19 -5.06 -5.23
C ALA A 399 14.91 -5.61 -6.47
N ARG A 400 14.29 -5.53 -7.67
CA ARG A 400 14.93 -5.91 -8.94
C ARG A 400 16.20 -5.10 -9.20
N LEU A 401 16.12 -3.77 -9.12
CA LEU A 401 17.27 -2.89 -9.34
C LEU A 401 18.38 -3.15 -8.34
N TYR A 402 18.03 -3.33 -7.07
CA TYR A 402 18.98 -3.66 -6.01
C TYR A 402 19.73 -4.96 -6.30
N TYR A 403 19.02 -6.07 -6.51
CA TYR A 403 19.66 -7.36 -6.78
C TYR A 403 20.38 -7.38 -8.12
N LYS A 404 19.88 -6.65 -9.13
CA LYS A 404 20.57 -6.46 -10.39
C LYS A 404 21.95 -5.87 -10.19
N GLN A 405 22.04 -4.76 -9.46
CA GLN A 405 23.32 -4.10 -9.19
C GLN A 405 24.21 -4.95 -8.28
N ARG A 406 23.67 -5.46 -7.19
CA ARG A 406 24.42 -6.23 -6.17
C ARG A 406 25.00 -7.52 -6.72
N ASP A 407 24.19 -8.29 -7.47
CA ASP A 407 24.57 -9.60 -7.98
C ASP A 407 25.04 -9.57 -9.44
N ASN A 408 25.14 -8.37 -10.04
CA ASN A 408 25.51 -8.16 -11.45
C ASN A 408 24.68 -9.00 -12.43
N LEU A 409 23.35 -8.96 -12.27
CA LEU A 409 22.40 -9.73 -13.08
C LEU A 409 22.12 -9.04 -14.42
N ASP A 410 21.89 -9.85 -15.46
CA ASP A 410 21.64 -9.38 -16.83
C ASP A 410 20.16 -9.54 -17.21
N PHE A 411 19.35 -8.55 -16.85
CA PHE A 411 17.97 -8.41 -17.31
C PHE A 411 17.63 -6.94 -17.54
N PRO A 412 16.70 -6.57 -18.45
CA PRO A 412 16.37 -5.17 -18.70
C PRO A 412 15.68 -4.51 -17.50
N ASN A 413 15.95 -3.21 -17.26
CA ASN A 413 15.31 -2.49 -16.14
C ASN A 413 13.78 -2.46 -16.27
N ASP A 414 13.29 -2.43 -17.51
CA ASP A 414 11.87 -2.32 -17.89
C ASP A 414 11.26 -3.66 -18.35
N GLY A 415 11.83 -4.81 -17.98
CA GLY A 415 11.29 -6.12 -18.36
C GLY A 415 11.68 -7.25 -17.42
N ALA A 416 11.22 -8.46 -17.69
CA ALA A 416 11.31 -9.55 -16.72
C ALA A 416 12.74 -9.86 -16.25
N ASP A 417 12.87 -10.03 -14.93
CA ASP A 417 14.01 -10.63 -14.24
C ASP A 417 13.83 -12.15 -14.14
N ASP A 418 14.76 -12.83 -13.50
CA ASP A 418 14.74 -14.27 -13.19
C ASP A 418 14.77 -14.55 -11.66
N ILE A 419 14.42 -13.56 -10.84
CA ILE A 419 14.43 -13.66 -9.38
C ILE A 419 13.12 -14.32 -8.92
N SER A 420 13.12 -15.65 -8.89
CA SER A 420 11.96 -16.43 -8.48
C SER A 420 11.71 -16.42 -6.96
N ILE A 421 10.44 -16.57 -6.56
CA ILE A 421 10.03 -16.72 -5.16
C ILE A 421 8.80 -17.62 -5.04
N GLU A 422 8.81 -18.54 -4.09
CA GLU A 422 7.60 -19.28 -3.65
C GLU A 422 7.11 -18.72 -2.31
N PHE A 423 5.82 -18.43 -2.19
CA PHE A 423 5.27 -17.82 -0.97
C PHE A 423 3.85 -18.32 -0.67
N VAL A 424 3.47 -18.30 0.60
CA VAL A 424 2.10 -18.58 1.07
C VAL A 424 1.54 -17.32 1.71
N SER A 425 0.55 -16.72 1.06
CA SER A 425 -0.15 -15.54 1.56
C SER A 425 -0.95 -15.86 2.84
N ASP A 426 -1.00 -14.92 3.79
CA ASP A 426 -1.86 -15.07 4.98
C ASP A 426 -3.34 -15.15 4.61
N GLU A 427 -3.76 -14.66 3.43
CA GLU A 427 -5.13 -14.80 2.94
C GLU A 427 -5.49 -16.23 2.51
N LEU A 428 -4.47 -17.07 2.29
CA LEU A 428 -4.56 -18.44 1.74
C LEU A 428 -3.56 -19.37 2.46
N ASN A 429 -3.57 -19.37 3.80
CA ASN A 429 -2.58 -20.09 4.61
C ASN A 429 -3.10 -21.37 5.31
N GLY A 430 -4.39 -21.71 5.15
CA GLY A 430 -4.99 -22.86 5.87
C GLY A 430 -5.34 -22.57 7.34
N ILE A 431 -5.21 -21.32 7.80
CA ILE A 431 -5.45 -20.91 9.18
C ILE A 431 -6.54 -19.83 9.23
N ASN A 432 -6.34 -18.75 8.48
CA ASN A 432 -7.29 -17.65 8.39
C ASN A 432 -8.58 -18.09 7.68
N ARG A 433 -9.68 -17.39 7.95
CA ARG A 433 -11.02 -17.89 7.65
C ARG A 433 -12.03 -16.78 7.50
N ASP A 434 -13.12 -17.08 6.81
CA ASP A 434 -14.32 -16.25 6.80
C ASP A 434 -15.21 -16.70 7.98
N LEU A 435 -15.38 -15.84 9.00
CA LEU A 435 -16.04 -16.22 10.25
C LEU A 435 -17.56 -16.31 10.09
N ARG A 436 -18.19 -17.13 10.93
CA ARG A 436 -19.65 -17.23 11.08
C ARG A 436 -20.13 -16.68 12.43
N GLU A 437 -19.21 -16.09 13.19
CA GLU A 437 -19.40 -15.41 14.47
C GLU A 437 -18.62 -14.09 14.45
N ASP A 438 -18.95 -13.17 15.36
CA ASP A 438 -18.15 -11.95 15.54
C ASP A 438 -16.72 -12.33 15.94
N TYR A 439 -15.73 -11.60 15.42
CA TYR A 439 -14.34 -11.81 15.80
C TYR A 439 -14.13 -11.56 17.30
N ASP A 440 -13.60 -12.57 18.00
CA ASP A 440 -13.26 -12.50 19.41
C ASP A 440 -11.73 -12.41 19.58
N ALA A 441 -11.23 -11.22 19.93
CA ALA A 441 -9.80 -10.99 20.14
C ALA A 441 -9.19 -11.81 21.29
N SER A 442 -9.99 -12.40 22.17
CA SER A 442 -9.51 -13.21 23.30
C SER A 442 -9.26 -14.68 22.96
N ARG A 443 -9.68 -15.13 21.77
CA ARG A 443 -9.55 -16.52 21.30
C ARG A 443 -8.62 -16.61 20.09
N PRO A 444 -7.75 -17.63 19.99
CA PRO A 444 -7.02 -17.90 18.76
C PRO A 444 -7.97 -18.05 17.57
N ILE A 445 -7.58 -17.56 16.39
CA ILE A 445 -8.43 -17.68 15.19
C ILE A 445 -8.80 -19.13 14.86
N THR A 446 -7.93 -20.08 15.22
CA THR A 446 -8.15 -21.52 15.03
C THR A 446 -9.33 -22.08 15.82
N GLU A 447 -9.69 -21.43 16.93
CA GLU A 447 -10.80 -21.81 17.79
C GLU A 447 -12.11 -21.13 17.41
N GLN A 448 -12.10 -20.22 16.43
CA GLN A 448 -13.28 -19.46 15.99
C GLN A 448 -13.93 -20.11 14.75
N VAL A 449 -15.26 -20.18 14.76
CA VAL A 449 -16.05 -20.88 13.74
C VAL A 449 -16.06 -20.09 12.43
N GLY A 450 -15.59 -20.71 11.35
CA GLY A 450 -15.53 -20.09 10.04
C GLY A 450 -15.14 -21.05 8.94
N THR A 451 -15.31 -20.63 7.69
CA THR A 451 -14.81 -21.35 6.52
C THR A 451 -13.32 -21.06 6.37
N VAL A 452 -12.48 -22.08 6.58
CA VAL A 452 -11.02 -21.95 6.47
C VAL A 452 -10.60 -21.68 5.03
N ARG A 453 -9.72 -20.70 4.84
CA ARG A 453 -9.10 -20.38 3.55
C ARG A 453 -8.11 -21.47 3.17
N THR A 454 -8.23 -22.00 1.95
CA THR A 454 -7.31 -23.03 1.44
C THR A 454 -5.86 -22.57 1.55
N ARG A 455 -4.96 -23.46 2.00
CA ARG A 455 -3.51 -23.21 1.97
C ARG A 455 -3.01 -23.33 0.53
N VAL A 456 -2.54 -22.24 -0.07
CA VAL A 456 -2.04 -22.24 -1.45
C VAL A 456 -0.62 -21.69 -1.50
N PRO A 457 0.41 -22.54 -1.69
CA PRO A 457 1.74 -22.06 -2.07
C PRO A 457 1.70 -21.57 -3.52
N VAL A 458 2.21 -20.37 -3.77
CA VAL A 458 2.29 -19.77 -5.10
C VAL A 458 3.75 -19.52 -5.44
N ARG A 459 4.16 -19.99 -6.62
CA ARG A 459 5.49 -19.75 -7.17
C ARG A 459 5.40 -18.68 -8.25
N PHE A 460 6.23 -17.65 -8.09
CA PHE A 460 6.48 -16.60 -9.08
C PHE A 460 7.86 -16.87 -9.70
N GLU A 461 7.93 -16.89 -11.03
CA GLU A 461 9.21 -17.13 -11.73
C GLU A 461 10.10 -15.88 -11.76
N SER A 462 9.54 -14.70 -11.47
CA SER A 462 10.26 -13.43 -11.42
C SER A 462 9.55 -12.41 -10.53
N LEU A 463 10.27 -11.39 -10.07
CA LEU A 463 9.65 -10.24 -9.40
C LEU A 463 8.79 -9.42 -10.37
N TRP A 464 9.06 -9.48 -11.67
CA TRP A 464 8.17 -8.93 -12.70
C TRP A 464 6.79 -9.62 -12.70
N SER A 465 6.76 -10.95 -12.53
CA SER A 465 5.49 -11.68 -12.38
C SER A 465 4.78 -11.32 -11.07
N CYS A 466 5.51 -11.04 -9.99
CA CYS A 466 4.93 -10.48 -8.76
C CYS A 466 4.23 -9.13 -9.02
N ILE A 467 4.88 -8.20 -9.75
CA ILE A 467 4.30 -6.89 -10.12
C ILE A 467 3.01 -7.09 -10.91
N HIS A 468 3.06 -7.96 -11.92
CA HIS A 468 1.95 -8.26 -12.81
C HIS A 468 0.74 -8.83 -12.08
N ASP A 469 0.94 -9.91 -11.32
CA ASP A 469 -0.13 -10.61 -10.59
C ASP A 469 -0.71 -9.77 -9.46
N ASN A 470 0.13 -9.03 -8.74
CA ASN A 470 -0.31 -8.10 -7.72
C ASN A 470 -1.26 -7.04 -8.31
N ALA A 471 -0.95 -6.50 -9.49
CA ALA A 471 -1.78 -5.49 -10.14
C ALA A 471 -3.11 -6.10 -10.64
N LEU A 472 -3.05 -7.27 -11.27
CA LEU A 472 -4.24 -8.00 -11.76
C LEU A 472 -5.14 -8.51 -10.65
N SER A 473 -4.60 -8.84 -9.47
CA SER A 473 -5.37 -9.33 -8.33
C SER A 473 -6.60 -8.45 -8.03
N ARG A 474 -6.45 -7.13 -8.20
CA ARG A 474 -7.47 -6.15 -7.86
C ARG A 474 -8.59 -6.08 -8.89
N VAL A 475 -8.26 -6.39 -10.14
CA VAL A 475 -9.24 -6.61 -11.19
C VAL A 475 -10.02 -7.89 -10.90
N PHE A 476 -9.34 -8.96 -10.53
CA PHE A 476 -9.98 -10.25 -10.25
C PHE A 476 -10.90 -10.19 -9.02
N LEU A 477 -10.61 -9.29 -8.07
CA LEU A 477 -11.53 -8.97 -6.98
C LEU A 477 -12.66 -7.98 -7.38
N GLY A 478 -12.64 -7.42 -8.59
CA GLY A 478 -13.62 -6.43 -9.06
C GLY A 478 -13.58 -5.11 -8.29
N VAL A 479 -12.45 -4.77 -7.67
CA VAL A 479 -12.29 -3.52 -6.89
C VAL A 479 -11.55 -2.43 -7.66
N HIS A 480 -10.93 -2.77 -8.79
CA HIS A 480 -10.21 -1.84 -9.66
C HIS A 480 -10.52 -2.13 -11.13
N TRP A 481 -10.51 -1.08 -11.95
CA TRP A 481 -10.52 -1.20 -13.41
C TRP A 481 -9.15 -1.66 -13.89
N ARG A 482 -9.04 -2.20 -15.11
CA ARG A 482 -7.73 -2.60 -15.64
C ARG A 482 -6.77 -1.42 -15.79
N PHE A 483 -7.26 -0.27 -16.25
CA PHE A 483 -6.46 0.94 -16.38
C PHE A 483 -6.00 1.51 -15.04
N ASP A 484 -6.63 1.15 -13.92
CA ASP A 484 -6.09 1.45 -12.59
C ASP A 484 -4.75 0.76 -12.34
N ALA A 485 -4.50 -0.38 -13.00
CA ALA A 485 -3.27 -1.14 -12.91
C ALA A 485 -2.26 -0.72 -13.98
N PHE A 486 -2.65 -0.77 -15.26
CA PHE A 486 -1.78 -0.54 -16.41
C PHE A 486 -2.63 -0.30 -17.67
N ALA A 487 -2.05 0.16 -18.78
CA ALA A 487 -2.76 0.20 -20.06
C ALA A 487 -3.08 -1.20 -20.58
N ALA A 488 -4.29 -1.40 -21.09
CA ALA A 488 -4.73 -2.70 -21.59
C ALA A 488 -3.83 -3.24 -22.73
N GLN A 489 -3.38 -2.39 -23.64
CA GLN A 489 -2.51 -2.75 -24.77
C GLN A 489 -1.14 -3.31 -24.35
N ASP A 490 -0.67 -2.98 -23.15
CA ASP A 490 0.61 -3.46 -22.64
C ASP A 490 0.53 -4.92 -22.22
N VAL A 491 -0.66 -5.37 -21.80
CA VAL A 491 -0.88 -6.64 -21.09
C VAL A 491 -1.77 -7.62 -21.84
N LEU A 492 -2.73 -7.15 -22.63
CA LEU A 492 -3.66 -8.00 -23.37
C LEU A 492 -3.16 -8.28 -24.79
N VAL A 493 -3.54 -9.44 -25.34
CA VAL A 493 -3.21 -9.79 -26.72
C VAL A 493 -4.17 -9.04 -27.65
N PRO A 494 -3.68 -8.20 -28.59
CA PRO A 494 -4.54 -7.43 -29.48
C PRO A 494 -5.35 -8.34 -30.41
N ASN A 495 -6.58 -7.95 -30.70
CA ASN A 495 -7.40 -8.62 -31.70
C ASN A 495 -6.96 -8.17 -33.12
N PRO A 496 -6.48 -9.08 -33.99
CA PRO A 496 -6.09 -8.72 -35.36
C PRO A 496 -7.30 -8.46 -36.28
N ASN A 497 -8.51 -8.88 -35.87
CA ASN A 497 -9.71 -8.66 -36.64
C ASN A 497 -10.34 -7.31 -36.28
N GLU A 498 -10.55 -6.45 -37.28
CA GLU A 498 -11.14 -5.12 -37.10
C GLU A 498 -12.68 -5.13 -37.00
N GLU A 499 -13.31 -6.30 -36.83
CA GLU A 499 -14.77 -6.37 -36.69
C GLU A 499 -15.20 -5.71 -35.36
N PRO A 500 -16.00 -4.62 -35.40
CA PRO A 500 -16.32 -3.84 -34.21
C PRO A 500 -17.01 -4.63 -33.08
N SER A 501 -17.62 -5.78 -33.41
CA SER A 501 -18.30 -6.65 -32.44
C SER A 501 -17.36 -7.52 -31.61
N GLU A 502 -16.10 -7.67 -31.99
CA GLU A 502 -15.15 -8.60 -31.34
C GLU A 502 -14.29 -7.92 -30.26
N GLY A 503 -14.31 -6.59 -30.16
CA GLY A 503 -13.52 -5.82 -29.20
C GLY A 503 -12.02 -5.73 -29.55
N PRO A 504 -11.27 -4.83 -28.89
CA PRO A 504 -9.87 -4.55 -29.23
C PRO A 504 -8.87 -5.65 -28.81
N TYR A 505 -9.26 -6.58 -27.94
CA TYR A 505 -8.39 -7.63 -27.41
C TYR A 505 -9.00 -9.02 -27.58
N GLN A 506 -8.14 -10.02 -27.75
CA GLN A 506 -8.55 -11.41 -27.92
C GLN A 506 -9.15 -11.97 -26.62
N LEU A 507 -10.17 -12.81 -26.79
CA LEU A 507 -10.70 -13.67 -25.73
C LEU A 507 -10.22 -15.12 -25.94
N ASN A 508 -10.08 -15.86 -24.84
CA ASN A 508 -9.91 -17.30 -24.84
C ASN A 508 -11.23 -18.00 -25.24
N PRO A 509 -11.21 -19.30 -25.60
CA PRO A 509 -12.42 -20.04 -25.96
C PRO A 509 -13.51 -20.08 -24.87
N ASP A 510 -13.12 -19.91 -23.60
CA ASP A 510 -14.06 -19.83 -22.48
C ASP A 510 -14.67 -18.42 -22.31
N GLY A 511 -14.23 -17.43 -23.11
CA GLY A 511 -14.65 -16.04 -23.06
C GLY A 511 -13.89 -15.17 -22.07
N SER A 512 -12.87 -15.68 -21.37
CA SER A 512 -11.95 -14.88 -20.56
C SER A 512 -10.98 -14.08 -21.42
N ASP A 513 -10.45 -12.97 -20.91
CA ASP A 513 -9.47 -12.16 -21.62
C ASP A 513 -8.13 -12.88 -21.79
N LYS A 514 -7.52 -12.73 -22.97
CA LYS A 514 -6.24 -13.33 -23.28
C LYS A 514 -5.09 -12.38 -22.94
N TYR A 515 -4.32 -12.76 -21.93
CA TYR A 515 -3.14 -12.03 -21.48
C TYR A 515 -1.89 -12.42 -22.28
N LYS A 516 -1.00 -11.46 -22.51
CA LYS A 516 0.39 -11.75 -22.86
C LYS A 516 1.06 -12.49 -21.70
N PRO A 517 2.05 -13.36 -21.94
CA PRO A 517 2.89 -13.88 -20.88
C PRO A 517 3.51 -12.73 -20.09
N ALA A 518 3.53 -12.82 -18.75
CA ALA A 518 4.07 -11.74 -17.90
C ALA A 518 5.50 -11.35 -18.29
N ALA A 519 6.31 -12.32 -18.74
CA ALA A 519 7.68 -12.09 -19.21
C ALA A 519 7.79 -11.18 -20.46
N GLU A 520 6.73 -11.11 -21.27
CA GLU A 520 6.67 -10.31 -22.50
C GLU A 520 6.02 -8.93 -22.28
N VAL A 521 5.46 -8.68 -21.10
CA VAL A 521 4.77 -7.42 -20.79
C VAL A 521 5.78 -6.28 -20.62
N LYS A 522 5.48 -5.15 -21.29
CA LYS A 522 6.18 -3.86 -21.19
C LYS A 522 5.17 -2.77 -20.87
N TYR A 523 5.36 -2.02 -19.79
CA TYR A 523 4.44 -0.99 -19.31
C TYR A 523 4.77 0.38 -19.91
N GLU A 524 4.61 0.52 -21.21
CA GLU A 524 5.13 1.66 -21.99
C GLU A 524 4.05 2.59 -22.54
N ALA A 525 2.79 2.17 -22.55
CA ALA A 525 1.71 3.00 -23.07
C ALA A 525 1.53 4.27 -22.25
N ARG A 526 1.34 5.38 -22.96
CA ARG A 526 1.14 6.70 -22.37
C ARG A 526 -0.02 7.42 -23.03
N ALA A 527 -0.67 8.30 -22.28
CA ALA A 527 -1.77 9.12 -22.78
C ALA A 527 -1.67 10.56 -22.24
N THR A 528 -2.51 11.44 -22.78
CA THR A 528 -2.57 12.85 -22.37
C THR A 528 -3.21 13.01 -20.99
N ARG A 529 -3.06 14.21 -20.42
CA ARG A 529 -3.75 14.62 -19.20
C ARG A 529 -4.28 16.05 -19.30
N PHE A 530 -5.32 16.35 -18.54
CA PHE A 530 -6.06 17.61 -18.66
C PHE A 530 -5.24 18.88 -18.33
N ASP A 531 -4.37 18.85 -17.32
CA ASP A 531 -3.77 20.07 -16.76
C ASP A 531 -2.35 20.41 -17.25
N ARG A 532 -1.78 19.62 -18.16
CA ARG A 532 -0.42 19.86 -18.69
C ARG A 532 -0.14 19.09 -19.98
N GLU A 533 0.69 19.68 -20.83
CA GLU A 533 1.15 19.06 -22.07
C GLU A 533 2.07 17.85 -21.83
N GLY A 534 2.04 16.90 -22.77
CA GLY A 534 2.88 15.71 -22.76
C GLY A 534 2.09 14.41 -22.64
N LEU A 535 2.83 13.31 -22.62
CA LEU A 535 2.30 11.96 -22.46
C LEU A 535 2.71 11.42 -21.09
N PHE A 536 1.80 10.75 -20.41
CA PHE A 536 1.95 10.29 -19.03
C PHE A 536 1.61 8.79 -18.93
N PRO A 537 2.24 8.04 -18.01
CA PRO A 537 1.93 6.63 -17.81
C PRO A 537 0.46 6.42 -17.45
N ILE A 538 -0.06 5.23 -17.75
CA ILE A 538 -1.44 4.82 -17.44
C ILE A 538 -1.40 3.76 -16.33
N GLY A 539 -2.07 4.02 -15.21
CA GLY A 539 -2.23 3.06 -14.12
C GLY A 539 -1.07 2.99 -13.12
N GLY A 540 -1.29 2.26 -12.03
CA GLY A 540 -0.40 2.23 -10.88
C GLY A 540 0.94 1.55 -11.10
N VAL A 541 1.01 0.51 -11.95
CA VAL A 541 2.29 -0.21 -12.19
C VAL A 541 3.37 0.74 -12.73
N PRO A 542 3.20 1.40 -13.90
CA PRO A 542 4.23 2.29 -14.41
C PRO A 542 4.52 3.50 -13.51
N LEU A 543 3.53 3.97 -12.72
CA LEU A 543 3.77 4.98 -11.68
C LEU A 543 4.74 4.46 -10.61
N GLY A 544 4.52 3.26 -10.11
CA GLY A 544 5.41 2.63 -9.12
C GLY A 544 6.80 2.35 -9.68
N LEU A 545 6.90 1.86 -10.92
CA LEU A 545 8.18 1.63 -11.60
C LEU A 545 9.00 2.93 -11.68
N GLY A 546 8.39 4.02 -12.18
CA GLY A 546 9.07 5.31 -12.32
C GLY A 546 9.57 5.89 -10.99
N ILE A 547 8.80 5.73 -9.91
CA ILE A 547 9.20 6.15 -8.56
C ILE A 547 10.42 5.37 -8.10
N ALA A 548 10.43 4.04 -8.26
CA ALA A 548 11.55 3.21 -7.86
C ALA A 548 12.82 3.50 -8.68
N ASP A 549 12.69 3.64 -10.00
CA ASP A 549 13.79 3.95 -10.91
C ASP A 549 14.47 5.28 -10.52
N GLU A 550 13.67 6.33 -10.23
CA GLU A 550 14.20 7.63 -9.83
C GLU A 550 14.92 7.58 -8.48
N ILE A 551 14.31 6.95 -7.47
CA ILE A 551 14.89 6.84 -6.13
C ILE A 551 16.21 6.05 -6.17
N PHE A 552 16.24 4.97 -6.95
CA PHE A 552 17.42 4.15 -7.11
C PHE A 552 18.55 4.92 -7.82
N ALA A 553 18.24 5.62 -8.92
CA ALA A 553 19.20 6.46 -9.64
C ALA A 553 19.73 7.61 -8.77
N ALA A 554 18.91 8.16 -7.87
CA ALA A 554 19.30 9.17 -6.90
C ALA A 554 20.10 8.63 -5.70
N ASN A 555 20.20 7.30 -5.58
CA ASN A 555 20.91 6.58 -4.52
C ASN A 555 20.34 6.80 -3.11
N LEU A 556 19.00 6.88 -2.99
CA LEU A 556 18.27 7.09 -1.74
C LEU A 556 18.67 8.37 -1.00
N LYS A 557 18.39 9.52 -1.61
CA LYS A 557 18.58 10.85 -1.00
C LYS A 557 17.25 11.48 -0.63
N PRO A 558 17.18 12.35 0.40
CA PRO A 558 15.97 13.08 0.73
C PRO A 558 15.46 13.89 -0.46
N THR A 559 14.14 13.96 -0.62
CA THR A 559 13.54 14.86 -1.61
C THR A 559 13.95 16.32 -1.34
N PRO A 560 14.51 17.04 -2.33
CA PRO A 560 14.89 18.44 -2.19
C PRO A 560 13.72 19.34 -1.78
N GLU A 561 13.98 20.41 -1.03
CA GLU A 561 12.92 21.28 -0.49
C GLU A 561 12.06 21.92 -1.60
N GLU A 562 12.65 22.22 -2.76
CA GLU A 562 11.94 22.74 -3.94
C GLU A 562 10.95 21.74 -4.56
N ALA A 563 11.16 20.44 -4.36
CA ALA A 563 10.31 19.34 -4.83
C ALA A 563 9.32 18.85 -3.74
N GLN A 564 9.42 19.39 -2.52
CA GLN A 564 8.47 19.10 -1.45
C GLN A 564 7.19 19.93 -1.62
N PRO A 565 6.03 19.46 -1.11
CA PRO A 565 4.77 20.20 -1.21
C PRO A 565 4.89 21.64 -0.69
N GLY A 566 4.54 22.61 -1.53
CA GLY A 566 4.69 24.04 -1.22
C GLY A 566 6.03 24.66 -1.66
N GLY A 567 6.98 23.85 -2.14
CA GLY A 567 8.23 24.30 -2.74
C GLY A 567 8.01 24.96 -4.12
N ALA A 568 8.97 25.79 -4.54
CA ALA A 568 8.88 26.58 -5.77
C ALA A 568 8.83 25.72 -7.06
N GLY A 569 9.29 24.46 -7.00
CA GLY A 569 9.28 23.52 -8.12
C GLY A 569 8.02 22.66 -8.23
N VAL A 570 7.08 22.77 -7.28
CA VAL A 570 5.84 21.98 -7.26
C VAL A 570 4.73 22.72 -8.02
N SER A 571 4.27 22.13 -9.12
CA SER A 571 3.08 22.61 -9.82
C SER A 571 1.87 22.51 -8.91
N GLN A 572 1.26 23.65 -8.57
CA GLN A 572 0.01 23.67 -7.80
C GLN A 572 -1.10 23.06 -8.66
N THR A 573 -1.41 21.78 -8.46
CA THR A 573 -2.58 21.14 -9.06
C THR A 573 -3.84 21.94 -8.72
N GLN A 574 -4.52 22.45 -9.75
CA GLN A 574 -5.72 23.29 -9.64
C GLN A 574 -6.90 22.58 -8.95
N GLY A 575 -6.90 21.25 -8.85
CA GLY A 575 -8.04 20.45 -8.39
C GLY A 575 -8.54 20.70 -6.95
N LEU A 576 -7.75 21.38 -6.10
CA LEU A 576 -8.13 21.68 -4.71
C LEU A 576 -8.44 23.17 -4.44
N LYS A 577 -8.11 24.10 -5.35
CA LYS A 577 -8.33 25.55 -5.12
C LYS A 577 -9.82 25.93 -5.04
N ASP A 578 -10.69 25.16 -5.66
CA ASP A 578 -12.13 25.45 -5.66
C ASP A 578 -12.84 25.06 -4.34
N GLN A 579 -12.18 24.33 -3.43
CA GLN A 579 -12.78 23.92 -2.16
C GLN A 579 -12.78 25.02 -1.08
N VAL A 580 -11.95 26.06 -1.20
CA VAL A 580 -11.92 27.18 -0.23
C VAL A 580 -12.94 28.29 -0.59
N LYS A 581 -13.59 28.21 -1.76
CA LYS A 581 -14.54 29.23 -2.26
C LYS A 581 -16.01 28.81 -2.21
N GLN A 582 -16.41 27.81 -1.42
CA GLN A 582 -17.83 27.66 -1.12
C GLN A 582 -18.27 28.68 -0.06
N LYS A 583 -18.84 29.77 -0.59
CA LYS A 583 -19.55 30.86 0.09
C LYS A 583 -20.20 30.44 1.41
N THR A 584 -19.83 31.15 2.47
CA THR A 584 -20.75 31.56 3.53
C THR A 584 -22.00 32.16 2.89
N LEU A 585 -23.09 31.40 2.87
CA LEU A 585 -24.41 31.96 2.63
C LEU A 585 -24.90 32.52 3.97
N ASP A 586 -24.75 33.83 4.13
CA ASP A 586 -25.51 34.62 5.10
C ASP A 586 -27.00 34.49 4.78
N GLY A 587 -27.67 33.57 5.46
CA GLY A 587 -29.12 33.44 5.45
C GLY A 587 -29.73 34.36 6.50
N ALA A 588 -30.01 35.61 6.10
CA ALA A 588 -30.86 36.51 6.85
C ALA A 588 -32.23 35.86 7.14
N ASN A 589 -32.65 35.92 8.40
CA ASN A 589 -33.97 35.48 8.86
C ASN A 589 -35.08 36.19 8.08
N GLY A 590 -35.72 35.46 7.17
CA GLY A 590 -36.99 35.83 6.55
C GLY A 590 -38.15 35.51 7.49
N SER A 591 -38.82 36.56 7.95
CA SER A 591 -40.02 36.55 8.79
C SER A 591 -41.15 35.66 8.27
N ASN A 592 -41.71 34.82 9.14
CA ASN A 592 -43.01 34.17 8.95
C ASN A 592 -44.14 35.19 8.99
N GLY A 593 -44.93 35.27 7.91
CA GLY A 593 -46.19 35.98 7.83
C GLY A 593 -47.30 35.07 7.31
N THR A 594 -48.17 34.63 8.23
CA THR A 594 -49.62 34.38 8.08
C THR A 594 -50.18 33.93 6.72
N LYS A 595 -50.67 32.69 6.65
CA LYS A 595 -52.09 32.33 6.85
C LYS A 595 -52.27 30.82 6.88
#